data_AF-A0AAJ0G3R1-F1
#
_entry.id   AF-A0AAJ0G3R1-F1
#
_cell.length_a   1.000
_cell.length_b   1.000
_cell.length_c   1.000
_cell.angle_alpha   90.00
_cell.angle_beta   90.00
_cell.angle_gamma   90.00
#
_symmetry.space_group_name_H-M   'P 1'
#
loop_
_entity.id
_entity.type
_entity.pdbx_description
1 polymer ?
#
loop_
_entity_poly.entity_id
_entity_poly.type
_entity_poly.pdbx_seq_one_letter_code
_entity_poly.pdbx_strand_id
1 'polypeptide(L)'
;MTPVITIFSALDMEYRNRRAKAVAPLFSPIRLRKASEPDGAIRSSITKLVDQLRAFRNGGIPADIIDLAARCSIDVVTGYLLGEQFAGMDEFKDLSVDARQFQKLSANAFIFNIVAFSRISLLPNWLFQYAIMLSS
;
A
#
# COMPACT_ATOMS: atom_id res chain seq x y z
N MET A 1 -29.69 6.38 10.01
CA MET A 1 -28.49 6.61 9.17
C MET A 1 -28.64 5.76 7.92
N THR A 2 -28.62 6.37 6.73
CA THR A 2 -28.60 5.62 5.46
C THR A 2 -27.27 4.89 5.31
N PRO A 3 -27.25 3.60 4.94
CA PRO A 3 -26.01 2.84 4.80
C PRO A 3 -25.11 3.44 3.72
N VAL A 4 -23.81 3.56 4.01
CA VAL A 4 -22.81 3.95 3.00
C VAL A 4 -22.64 2.77 2.05
N ILE A 5 -23.27 2.85 0.88
CA ILE A 5 -23.17 1.83 -0.15
C ILE A 5 -21.92 2.12 -0.99
N THR A 6 -20.97 1.18 -1.01
CA THR A 6 -19.77 1.24 -1.85
C THR A 6 -20.05 0.61 -3.22
N ILE A 7 -19.17 0.80 -4.20
CA ILE A 7 -19.28 0.11 -5.50
C ILE A 7 -19.32 -1.42 -5.36
N PHE A 8 -18.70 -1.97 -4.31
CA PHE A 8 -18.62 -3.41 -4.05
C PHE A 8 -19.78 -3.94 -3.20
N SER A 9 -20.51 -3.07 -2.49
CA SER A 9 -21.69 -3.44 -1.70
C SER A 9 -23.03 -3.02 -2.34
N ALA A 10 -23.00 -2.28 -3.45
CA ALA A 10 -24.18 -1.92 -4.22
C ALA A 10 -24.73 -3.10 -5.02
N LEU A 11 -26.01 -3.40 -4.85
CA LEU A 11 -26.73 -4.36 -5.69
C LEU A 11 -27.24 -3.71 -6.99
N ASP A 12 -27.56 -2.40 -6.96
CA ASP A 12 -28.02 -1.64 -8.12
C ASP A 12 -26.93 -1.55 -9.21
N MET A 13 -27.30 -2.02 -10.41
CA MET A 13 -26.45 -1.98 -11.60
C MET A 13 -26.23 -0.56 -12.11
N GLU A 14 -27.22 0.33 -12.06
CA GLU A 14 -27.06 1.70 -12.58
C GLU A 14 -26.07 2.49 -11.72
N TYR A 15 -26.18 2.37 -10.40
CA TYR A 15 -25.23 2.91 -9.45
C TYR A 15 -23.80 2.39 -9.69
N ARG A 16 -23.63 1.06 -9.85
CA ARG A 16 -22.31 0.46 -10.13
C ARG A 16 -21.73 0.92 -11.46
N ASN A 17 -22.54 0.97 -12.51
CA ASN A 17 -22.11 1.35 -13.86
C ASN A 17 -21.54 2.76 -13.92
N ARG A 18 -22.16 3.74 -13.24
CA ARG A 18 -21.63 5.11 -13.19
C ARG A 18 -20.23 5.18 -12.59
N ARG A 19 -20.00 4.50 -11.47
CA ARG A 19 -18.68 4.47 -10.81
C ARG A 19 -17.66 3.65 -11.58
N ALA A 20 -18.06 2.51 -12.14
CA ALA A 20 -17.20 1.68 -12.99
C ALA A 20 -16.69 2.47 -14.20
N LYS A 21 -17.55 3.27 -14.86
CA LYS A 21 -17.17 4.14 -15.97
C LYS A 21 -16.19 5.25 -15.59
N ALA A 22 -16.22 5.72 -14.34
CA ALA A 22 -15.25 6.71 -13.85
C ALA A 22 -13.86 6.10 -13.59
N VAL A 23 -13.80 4.84 -13.17
CA VAL A 23 -12.55 4.16 -12.78
C VAL A 23 -11.91 3.40 -13.95
N ALA A 24 -12.70 2.79 -14.84
CA ALA A 24 -12.18 1.96 -15.93
C ALA A 24 -11.15 2.65 -16.84
N PRO A 25 -11.30 3.93 -17.23
CA PRO A 25 -10.30 4.63 -18.05
C PRO A 25 -8.94 4.74 -17.36
N LEU A 26 -8.90 4.80 -16.02
CA LEU A 26 -7.67 4.82 -15.23
C LEU A 26 -6.88 3.52 -15.40
N PHE A 27 -7.49 2.43 -15.82
CA PHE A 27 -6.81 1.14 -16.06
C PHE A 27 -6.80 0.76 -17.54
N SER A 28 -7.03 1.73 -18.43
CA SER A 28 -6.95 1.47 -19.88
C SER A 28 -5.52 1.05 -20.27
N PRO A 29 -5.37 0.14 -21.26
CA PRO A 29 -4.06 -0.32 -21.70
C PRO A 29 -3.09 0.80 -22.09
N ILE A 30 -3.61 1.87 -22.71
CA ILE A 30 -2.83 3.05 -23.10
C ILE A 30 -2.25 3.76 -21.87
N ARG A 31 -3.04 3.96 -20.82
CA ARG A 31 -2.55 4.61 -19.59
C ARG A 31 -1.55 3.75 -18.84
N LEU A 32 -1.80 2.46 -18.74
CA LEU A 32 -0.86 1.51 -18.12
C LEU A 32 0.47 1.47 -18.88
N ARG A 33 0.42 1.44 -20.22
CA ARG A 33 1.61 1.50 -21.06
C ARG A 33 2.38 2.80 -20.83
N LYS A 34 1.71 3.96 -20.85
CA LYS A 34 2.34 5.25 -20.57
C LYS A 34 2.99 5.30 -19.18
N ALA A 35 2.34 4.75 -18.16
CA ALA A 35 2.92 4.68 -16.82
C ALA A 35 4.09 3.68 -16.70
N SER A 36 4.27 2.80 -17.69
CA SER A 36 5.38 1.85 -17.79
C SER A 36 6.51 2.33 -18.71
N GLU A 37 6.37 3.50 -19.35
CA GLU A 37 7.44 4.16 -20.12
C GLU A 37 8.55 4.68 -19.20
N PRO A 38 9.71 5.12 -19.74
CA PRO A 38 10.87 5.50 -18.94
C PRO A 38 10.62 6.44 -17.78
N ASP A 39 9.81 7.47 -17.99
CA ASP A 39 9.45 8.50 -17.00
C ASP A 39 8.13 8.17 -16.26
N GLY A 40 7.59 6.98 -16.50
CA GLY A 40 6.33 6.55 -15.92
C GLY A 40 6.48 6.09 -14.47
N ALA A 41 5.45 6.35 -13.66
CA ALA A 41 5.45 6.02 -12.24
C ALA A 41 5.71 4.53 -11.96
N ILE A 42 5.16 3.61 -12.78
CA ILE A 42 5.35 2.16 -12.61
C ILE A 42 6.81 1.80 -12.85
N ARG A 43 7.39 2.27 -13.97
CA ARG A 43 8.77 1.95 -14.31
C ARG A 43 9.76 2.55 -13.33
N SER A 44 9.53 3.78 -12.86
CA SER A 44 10.33 4.41 -11.83
C SER A 44 10.41 3.54 -10.57
N SER A 45 9.26 3.11 -10.03
CA SER A 45 9.22 2.29 -8.80
C SER A 45 9.86 0.92 -8.98
N ILE A 46 9.63 0.26 -10.12
CA ILE A 46 10.26 -1.03 -10.43
C ILE A 46 11.79 -0.89 -10.57
N THR A 47 12.26 0.20 -11.18
CA THR A 47 13.70 0.47 -11.31
C THR A 47 14.35 0.60 -9.93
N LYS A 48 13.75 1.39 -9.02
CA LYS A 48 14.21 1.50 -7.63
C LYS A 48 14.22 0.16 -6.90
N LEU A 49 13.23 -0.70 -7.14
CA LEU A 49 13.19 -2.06 -6.57
C LEU A 49 14.35 -2.92 -7.05
N VAL A 50 14.58 -2.94 -8.36
CA VAL A 50 15.69 -3.71 -8.95
C VAL A 50 17.04 -3.20 -8.45
N ASP A 51 17.21 -1.88 -8.33
CA ASP A 51 18.46 -1.28 -7.85
C ASP A 51 18.73 -1.61 -6.37
N GLN A 52 17.69 -1.60 -5.51
CA GLN A 52 17.84 -2.05 -4.13
C GLN A 52 18.15 -3.54 -4.01
N LEU A 53 17.49 -4.40 -4.80
CA LEU A 53 17.79 -5.83 -4.82
C LEU A 53 19.24 -6.10 -5.27
N ARG A 54 19.73 -5.35 -6.26
CA ARG A 54 21.14 -5.40 -6.68
C ARG A 54 22.08 -4.95 -5.58
N ALA A 55 21.75 -3.87 -4.87
CA ALA A 55 22.54 -3.37 -3.75
C ALA A 55 22.66 -4.42 -2.62
N PHE A 56 21.55 -5.03 -2.22
CA PHE A 56 21.56 -6.12 -1.22
C PHE A 56 22.34 -7.34 -1.69
N ARG A 57 22.16 -7.76 -2.94
CA ARG A 57 22.93 -8.86 -3.53
C ARG A 57 24.43 -8.59 -3.51
N ASN A 58 24.86 -7.40 -3.94
CA ASN A 58 26.27 -7.03 -4.02
C ASN A 58 26.90 -6.90 -2.62
N GLY A 59 26.11 -6.50 -1.62
CA GLY A 59 26.55 -6.46 -0.22
C GLY A 59 26.51 -7.81 0.50
N GLY A 60 25.98 -8.87 -0.12
CA GLY A 60 25.77 -10.16 0.56
C GLY A 60 24.71 -10.10 1.67
N ILE A 61 23.81 -9.13 1.61
CA ILE A 61 22.81 -8.85 2.64
C ILE A 61 21.50 -9.55 2.27
N PRO A 62 20.82 -10.25 3.21
CA PRO A 62 19.52 -10.85 2.96
C PRO A 62 18.47 -9.76 2.70
N ALA A 63 17.75 -9.88 1.59
CA ALA A 63 16.66 -8.97 1.24
C ALA A 63 15.32 -9.48 1.78
N ASP A 64 14.58 -8.65 2.50
CA ASP A 64 13.16 -8.91 2.80
C ASP A 64 12.31 -8.54 1.58
N ILE A 65 12.00 -9.54 0.76
CA ILE A 65 11.23 -9.38 -0.48
C ILE A 65 9.81 -8.87 -0.19
N ILE A 66 9.22 -9.23 0.95
CA ILE A 66 7.84 -8.83 1.28
C ILE A 66 7.78 -7.34 1.61
N ASP A 67 8.72 -6.83 2.41
CA ASP A 67 8.81 -5.40 2.73
C ASP A 67 9.13 -4.57 1.46
N LEU A 68 10.07 -5.04 0.63
CA LEU A 68 10.41 -4.40 -0.63
C LEU A 68 9.23 -4.37 -1.62
N ALA A 69 8.47 -5.46 -1.71
CA ALA A 69 7.27 -5.52 -2.54
C ALA A 69 6.19 -4.56 -2.02
N ALA A 70 6.02 -4.44 -0.69
CA ALA A 70 5.08 -3.51 -0.09
C ALA A 70 5.46 -2.04 -0.40
N ARG A 71 6.74 -1.67 -0.23
CA ARG A 71 7.28 -0.35 -0.59
C ARG A 71 7.07 -0.03 -2.08
N CYS A 72 7.41 -0.96 -2.96
CA CYS A 72 7.21 -0.78 -4.39
C CYS A 72 5.72 -0.63 -4.73
N SER A 73 4.84 -1.44 -4.12
CA SER A 73 3.41 -1.41 -4.36
C SER A 73 2.79 -0.07 -3.98
N ILE A 74 3.09 0.45 -2.78
CA ILE A 74 2.56 1.74 -2.35
C ILE A 74 3.06 2.88 -3.25
N ASP A 75 4.33 2.86 -3.68
CA ASP A 75 4.88 3.87 -4.59
C ASP A 75 4.26 3.80 -5.99
N VAL A 76 4.03 2.59 -6.52
CA VAL A 76 3.32 2.41 -7.79
C VAL A 76 1.89 2.94 -7.70
N VAL A 77 1.14 2.55 -6.67
CA VAL A 77 -0.28 2.91 -6.53
C VAL A 77 -0.43 4.42 -6.33
N THR A 78 0.35 5.01 -5.43
CA THR A 78 0.31 6.46 -5.17
C THR A 78 0.78 7.25 -6.39
N GLY A 79 1.92 6.90 -6.97
CA GLY A 79 2.44 7.56 -8.16
C GLY A 79 1.50 7.44 -9.38
N TYR A 80 0.87 6.28 -9.58
CA TYR A 80 -0.02 6.04 -10.73
C TYR A 80 -1.40 6.69 -10.56
N LEU A 81 -2.03 6.51 -9.40
CA LEU A 81 -3.41 6.95 -9.18
C LEU A 81 -3.51 8.39 -8.66
N LEU A 82 -2.54 8.84 -7.86
CA LEU A 82 -2.57 10.15 -7.21
C LEU A 82 -1.60 11.15 -7.86
N GLY A 83 -0.69 10.69 -8.72
CA GLY A 83 0.31 11.53 -9.39
C GLY A 83 1.51 11.89 -8.52
N GLU A 84 1.56 11.41 -7.27
CA GLU A 84 2.64 11.66 -6.32
C GLU A 84 3.03 10.35 -5.63
N GLN A 85 4.33 10.07 -5.54
CA GLN A 85 4.84 8.84 -4.91
C GLN A 85 4.87 9.00 -3.39
N PHE A 86 4.48 7.95 -2.68
CA PHE A 86 4.69 7.85 -1.22
C PHE A 86 6.18 7.89 -0.84
N ALA A 87 7.06 7.48 -1.76
CA ALA A 87 8.50 7.41 -1.59
C ALA A 87 8.97 6.33 -0.59
N GLY A 88 8.21 5.23 -0.48
CA GLY A 88 8.52 4.07 0.38
C GLY A 88 9.85 3.40 0.04
N MET A 89 10.27 3.44 -1.23
CA MET A 89 11.58 2.96 -1.66
C MET A 89 12.71 3.91 -1.26
N ASP A 90 12.42 5.18 -1.01
CA ASP A 90 13.43 6.22 -0.74
C ASP A 90 13.52 6.62 0.75
N GLU A 91 12.59 6.17 1.61
CA GLU A 91 12.52 6.52 3.05
C GLU A 91 13.87 6.41 3.79
N PHE A 92 14.67 5.41 3.43
CA PHE A 92 15.95 5.11 4.09
C PHE A 92 17.14 5.14 3.11
N LYS A 93 17.01 5.87 2.00
CA LYS A 93 18.08 5.95 0.99
C LYS A 93 19.39 6.53 1.54
N ASP A 94 19.33 7.30 2.62
CA ASP A 94 20.50 7.94 3.23
C ASP A 94 21.23 7.01 4.20
N LEU A 95 20.63 5.86 4.56
CA LEU A 95 21.27 4.84 5.38
C LEU A 95 22.22 3.96 4.55
N SER A 96 23.21 3.37 5.20
CA SER A 96 24.03 2.32 4.60
C SER A 96 23.17 1.10 4.23
N VAL A 97 23.62 0.33 3.24
CA VAL A 97 22.89 -0.85 2.76
C VAL A 97 22.64 -1.85 3.90
N ASP A 98 23.62 -2.04 4.79
CA ASP A 98 23.49 -2.88 5.98
C ASP A 98 22.44 -2.39 6.97
N ALA A 99 22.33 -1.07 7.18
CA ALA A 99 21.35 -0.51 8.10
C ALA A 99 19.91 -0.59 7.55
N ARG A 100 19.75 -0.55 6.21
CA ARG A 100 18.42 -0.62 5.57
C ARG A 100 17.70 -1.94 5.80
N GLN A 101 18.42 -3.06 5.97
CA GLN A 101 17.80 -4.37 6.16
C GLN A 101 16.91 -4.44 7.42
N PHE A 102 17.21 -3.60 8.42
CA PHE A 102 16.50 -3.56 9.69
C PHE A 102 15.33 -2.57 9.69
N GLN A 103 15.23 -1.73 8.66
CA GLN A 103 14.15 -0.76 8.56
C GLN A 103 12.97 -1.36 7.78
N LYS A 104 11.77 -1.16 8.31
CA LYS A 104 10.52 -1.54 7.64
C LYS A 104 9.83 -0.29 7.10
N LEU A 105 8.98 -0.48 6.09
CA LEU A 105 8.14 0.59 5.56
C LEU A 105 7.39 1.31 6.68
N SER A 106 7.49 2.65 6.74
CA SER A 106 6.88 3.45 7.81
C SER A 106 5.36 3.25 7.92
N ALA A 107 4.69 3.05 6.78
CA ALA A 107 3.25 2.79 6.69
C ALA A 107 2.82 1.49 7.41
N ASN A 108 3.74 0.53 7.63
CA ASN A 108 3.42 -0.70 8.35
C ASN A 108 2.91 -0.42 9.76
N ALA A 109 3.41 0.61 10.44
CA ALA A 109 2.93 0.97 11.78
C ALA A 109 1.44 1.33 11.77
N PHE A 110 1.00 2.12 10.79
CA PHE A 110 -0.41 2.47 10.62
C PHE A 110 -1.27 1.24 10.29
N ILE A 111 -0.80 0.37 9.39
CA ILE A 111 -1.48 -0.88 9.04
C ILE A 111 -1.63 -1.78 10.27
N PHE A 112 -0.57 -1.96 11.05
CA PHE A 112 -0.60 -2.76 12.27
C PHE A 112 -1.55 -2.19 13.31
N ASN A 113 -1.66 -0.86 13.42
CA ASN A 113 -2.64 -0.22 14.31
C ASN A 113 -4.09 -0.50 13.87
N ILE A 114 -4.39 -0.45 12.56
CA ILE A 114 -5.73 -0.83 12.05
C ILE A 114 -6.02 -2.30 12.34
N VAL A 115 -5.05 -3.18 12.10
CA VAL A 115 -5.19 -4.63 12.37
C VAL A 115 -5.35 -4.89 13.86
N ALA A 116 -4.64 -4.16 14.72
CA ALA A 116 -4.80 -4.26 16.16
C ALA A 116 -6.19 -3.82 16.59
N PHE A 117 -6.69 -2.71 16.03
CA PHE A 117 -8.05 -2.23 16.30
C PHE A 117 -9.12 -3.24 15.83
N SER A 118 -8.99 -3.82 14.64
CA SER A 118 -9.97 -4.80 14.15
C SER A 118 -9.97 -6.09 14.98
N ARG A 119 -8.83 -6.47 15.58
CA ARG A 119 -8.76 -7.58 16.55
C ARG A 119 -9.52 -7.31 17.84
N ILE A 120 -9.62 -6.05 18.28
CA ILE A 120 -10.47 -5.67 19.43
C ILE A 120 -11.94 -6.03 19.13
N SER A 121 -12.38 -5.86 17.88
CA SER A 121 -13.74 -6.23 17.44
C SER A 121 -13.97 -7.75 17.40
N LEU A 122 -12.92 -8.58 17.49
CA LEU A 122 -13.01 -10.04 17.54
C LEU A 122 -12.91 -10.58 18.98
N LEU A 123 -12.81 -9.72 19.99
CA LEU A 123 -12.77 -10.16 21.37
C LEU A 123 -14.10 -10.80 21.78
N PRO A 124 -14.07 -11.85 22.63
CA PRO A 124 -15.28 -12.34 23.28
C PRO A 124 -16.03 -11.20 23.97
N ASN A 125 -17.37 -11.22 23.89
CA ASN A 125 -18.22 -10.09 24.30
C ASN A 125 -17.93 -9.62 25.75
N TRP A 126 -17.59 -10.55 26.65
CA TRP A 126 -17.23 -10.23 28.04
C TRP A 126 -15.94 -9.41 28.15
N LEU A 127 -14.92 -9.71 27.35
CA LEU A 127 -13.64 -9.00 27.36
C LEU A 127 -13.78 -7.62 26.68
N PHE A 128 -14.61 -7.55 25.63
CA PHE A 128 -14.95 -6.30 24.96
C PHE A 128 -15.69 -5.33 25.91
N GLN A 129 -16.67 -5.82 26.68
CA GLN A 129 -17.35 -5.01 27.70
C GLN A 129 -16.41 -4.55 28.81
N TYR A 130 -15.48 -5.41 29.24
CA TYR A 130 -14.48 -5.05 30.24
C TYR A 130 -13.54 -3.95 29.74
N ALA A 131 -13.11 -4.02 28.48
CA ALA A 131 -12.29 -2.99 27.85
C ALA A 131 -13.03 -1.64 27.74
N ILE A 132 -14.32 -1.66 27.37
CA ILE A 132 -15.15 -0.45 27.33
C ILE A 132 -15.30 0.17 28.73
N MET A 133 -15.56 -0.65 29.74
CA MET A 133 -15.70 -0.21 31.13
C MET A 133 -14.41 0.46 31.66
N LEU A 134 -13.23 -0.05 31.30
CA LEU A 134 -11.94 0.54 31.68
C LEU A 134 -11.61 1.82 30.90
N SER A 135 -12.17 2.00 29.71
CA SER A 135 -11.95 3.19 28.87
C SER A 135 -12.88 4.36 29.20
N SER A 136 -13.88 4.14 30.08
CA SER A 136 -14.87 5.13 30.54
C SER A 136 -14.46 5.72 31.88
#